data_AF-P25768-F1
#
_entry.id   AF-P25768-F1
#
_cell.length_a   1.000
_cell.length_b   1.000
_cell.length_c   1.000
_cell.angle_alpha   90.00
_cell.angle_beta   90.00
_cell.angle_gamma   90.00
#
_symmetry.space_group_name_H-M   'P 1'
#
loop_
_entity.id
_entity.type
_entity.pdbx_description
1 polymer ?
#
loop_
_entity_poly.entity_id
_entity_poly.type
_entity_poly.pdbx_seq_one_letter_code
_entity_poly.pdbx_strand_id
1 'polypeptide(L)'
;CKRRDIMKLIEVHSPNLNLLLPAPFDLIELPVRMEVGYEEIANDVRKAASVLVGEIMTKKVRTTKKDASISDAAALMDKHNVNRLPVVDENNKLVL
;
A
#
# COMPACT_ATOMS: atom_id res chain seq x y z
N CYS A 1 -7.76 6.14 4.77
CA CYS A 1 -6.40 5.81 4.25
C CYS A 1 -6.48 4.67 3.26
N LYS A 2 -6.46 5.06 1.98
CA LYS A 2 -6.20 4.23 0.81
C LYS A 2 -5.18 3.14 1.20
N ARG A 3 -5.59 1.87 1.13
CA ARG A 3 -4.79 0.64 1.30
C ARG A 3 -3.61 0.51 0.30
N ARG A 4 -3.02 1.62 -0.18
CA ARG A 4 -2.91 1.87 -1.63
C ARG A 4 -1.71 2.66 -2.15
N ASP A 5 -0.65 3.02 -1.43
CA ASP A 5 0.44 3.79 -2.10
C ASP A 5 1.64 2.92 -2.48
N ILE A 6 2.23 2.16 -1.56
CA ILE A 6 3.22 1.14 -1.92
C ILE A 6 2.55 -0.10 -2.52
N MET A 7 1.38 -0.48 -2.01
CA MET A 7 0.59 -1.61 -2.55
C MET A 7 0.03 -1.35 -3.96
N LYS A 8 0.13 -0.12 -4.50
CA LYS A 8 -0.15 0.12 -5.94
C LYS A 8 1.05 -0.22 -6.83
N LEU A 9 2.25 -0.24 -6.27
CA LEU A 9 3.46 -0.63 -6.99
C LEU A 9 3.60 -2.15 -7.08
N ILE A 10 2.96 -2.87 -6.16
CA ILE A 10 2.91 -4.33 -6.16
C ILE A 10 1.47 -4.71 -6.48
N GLU A 11 1.17 -4.96 -7.76
CA GLU A 11 -0.07 -5.62 -8.13
C GLU A 11 0.03 -7.07 -7.68
N VAL A 12 -0.37 -7.34 -6.43
CA VAL A 12 -0.51 -8.73 -5.99
C VAL A 12 -1.68 -9.34 -6.76
N HIS A 13 -1.38 -9.92 -7.91
CA HIS A 13 -2.23 -10.95 -8.48
C HIS A 13 -2.21 -12.11 -7.49
N SER A 14 -3.19 -12.15 -6.60
CA SER A 14 -3.53 -13.43 -6.00
C SER A 14 -3.90 -14.33 -7.16
N PRO A 15 -3.20 -15.47 -7.38
CA PRO A 15 -3.78 -16.49 -8.23
C PRO A 15 -5.17 -16.75 -7.64
N ASN A 16 -6.21 -16.70 -8.49
CA ASN A 16 -7.57 -17.07 -8.08
C ASN A 16 -7.53 -18.53 -7.66
N LEU A 17 -7.14 -18.79 -6.41
CA LEU A 17 -7.12 -20.10 -5.83
C LEU A 17 -8.56 -20.37 -5.40
N ASN A 18 -9.40 -20.69 -6.38
CA ASN A 18 -10.67 -21.35 -6.09
C ASN A 18 -10.31 -22.61 -5.32
N LEU A 19 -10.64 -22.67 -4.03
CA LEU A 19 -10.36 -23.81 -3.15
C LEU A 19 -11.18 -25.08 -3.50
N LEU A 20 -11.70 -25.16 -4.72
CA LEU A 20 -12.19 -26.37 -5.32
C LEU A 20 -10.96 -27.25 -5.59
N LEU A 21 -10.94 -28.46 -5.02
CA LEU A 21 -9.89 -29.43 -5.30
C LEU A 21 -9.71 -29.54 -6.82
N PRO A 22 -8.52 -29.23 -7.36
CA PRO A 22 -8.26 -29.31 -8.78
C PRO A 22 -8.59 -30.72 -9.29
N ALA A 23 -9.03 -30.84 -10.54
CA ALA A 23 -9.17 -32.16 -11.13
C ALA A 23 -7.81 -32.89 -11.06
N PRO A 24 -7.77 -34.24 -11.01
CA PRO A 24 -6.51 -34.97 -10.90
C PRO A 24 -5.43 -34.58 -11.93
N PHE A 25 -5.84 -34.09 -13.10
CA PHE A 25 -4.93 -33.57 -14.13
C PHE A 25 -4.41 -32.15 -13.85
N ASP A 26 -5.21 -31.28 -13.23
CA ASP A 26 -4.77 -29.94 -12.83
C ASP A 26 -3.65 -30.01 -11.79
N LEU A 27 -3.63 -31.06 -10.94
CA LEU A 27 -2.53 -31.35 -10.00
C LEU A 27 -1.18 -31.50 -10.69
N ILE A 28 -1.15 -32.00 -11.92
CA ILE A 28 0.09 -32.18 -12.70
C ILE A 28 0.64 -30.82 -13.15
N GLU A 29 -0.25 -29.87 -13.46
CA GLU A 29 0.14 -28.51 -13.85
C GLU A 29 0.47 -27.61 -12.66
N LEU A 30 0.05 -27.98 -11.43
CA LEU A 30 0.25 -27.13 -10.26
C LEU A 30 1.69 -26.68 -10.04
N PRO A 31 2.74 -27.54 -10.13
CA PRO A 31 4.12 -27.10 -9.95
C PRO A 31 4.49 -25.97 -10.92
N VAL A 32 4.12 -26.11 -12.19
CA VAL A 32 4.40 -25.12 -13.24
C VAL A 32 3.59 -23.84 -13.02
N ARG A 33 2.29 -23.95 -12.71
CA ARG A 33 1.44 -22.78 -12.41
C ARG A 33 1.94 -22.00 -11.20
N MET A 34 2.42 -22.69 -10.17
CA MET A 34 3.03 -22.05 -9.01
C MET A 34 4.33 -21.35 -9.40
N GLU A 35 5.23 -22.00 -10.15
CA GLU A 35 6.48 -21.39 -10.63
C GLU A 35 6.23 -20.10 -11.42
N VAL A 36 5.28 -20.10 -12.36
CA VAL A 36 4.89 -18.90 -13.11
C VAL A 36 4.38 -17.80 -12.17
N GLY A 37 3.52 -18.15 -11.21
CA GLY A 37 3.02 -17.20 -10.23
C GLY A 37 4.13 -16.59 -9.35
N TYR A 38 5.15 -17.37 -8.98
CA TYR A 38 6.30 -16.86 -8.21
C TYR A 38 7.16 -15.87 -9.03
N GLU A 39 7.41 -16.15 -10.31
CA GLU A 39 8.18 -15.25 -11.17
C GLU A 39 7.45 -13.93 -11.46
N GLU A 40 6.14 -13.96 -11.66
CA GLU A 40 5.33 -12.75 -11.79
C GLU A 40 5.44 -11.86 -10.55
N ILE A 41 5.24 -12.45 -9.36
CA ILE A 41 5.40 -11.75 -8.09
C ILE A 41 6.82 -11.19 -7.92
N ALA A 42 7.85 -11.97 -8.26
CA ALA A 42 9.24 -11.53 -8.17
C ALA A 42 9.53 -10.34 -9.09
N ASN A 43 8.98 -10.33 -10.30
CA ASN A 43 9.14 -9.23 -11.24
C ASN A 43 8.40 -7.96 -10.78
N ASP A 44 7.20 -8.09 -10.25
CA ASP A 44 6.45 -6.95 -9.70
C ASP A 44 7.17 -6.33 -8.49
N VAL A 45 7.74 -7.17 -7.61
CA VAL A 45 8.55 -6.70 -6.49
C VAL A 45 9.83 -5.99 -6.98
N ARG A 46 10.54 -6.54 -7.97
CA ARG A 46 11.72 -5.89 -8.59
C ARG A 46 11.36 -4.53 -9.19
N LYS A 47 10.22 -4.45 -9.89
CA LYS A 47 9.71 -3.21 -10.48
C LYS A 47 9.30 -2.20 -9.41
N ALA A 48 8.63 -2.63 -8.34
CA ALA A 48 8.29 -1.76 -7.22
C ALA A 48 9.55 -1.22 -6.53
N ALA A 49 10.61 -2.05 -6.43
CA ALA A 49 11.87 -1.68 -5.81
C ALA A 49 12.72 -0.69 -6.65
N SER A 50 12.52 -0.64 -7.97
CA SER A 50 13.25 0.31 -8.85
C SER A 50 12.62 1.71 -8.89
N VAL A 51 11.39 1.88 -8.39
CA VAL A 51 10.70 3.18 -8.35
C VAL A 51 11.23 4.02 -7.19
N LEU A 52 11.57 5.28 -7.47
CA LEU A 52 12.06 6.19 -6.44
C LEU A 52 10.89 6.63 -5.54
N VAL A 53 11.11 6.67 -4.22
CA VAL A 53 10.10 7.12 -3.23
C VAL A 53 9.55 8.50 -3.61
N GLY A 54 10.39 9.38 -4.14
CA GLY A 54 10.02 10.72 -4.58
C GLY A 54 8.99 10.78 -5.72
N GLU A 55 8.88 9.71 -6.52
CA GLU A 55 7.95 9.61 -7.65
C GLU A 55 6.53 9.26 -7.19
N ILE A 56 6.40 8.49 -6.12
CA ILE A 56 5.12 7.99 -5.61
C ILE A 56 4.61 8.71 -4.37
N MET A 57 5.47 9.48 -3.68
CA MET A 57 5.09 10.15 -2.44
C MET A 57 4.05 11.26 -2.69
N THR A 58 3.17 11.45 -1.69
CA THR A 58 2.25 12.59 -1.70
C THR A 58 3.03 13.89 -1.44
N LYS A 59 3.11 14.76 -2.45
CA LYS A 59 3.85 16.04 -2.36
C LYS A 59 3.18 17.07 -1.45
N LYS A 60 1.85 17.09 -1.40
CA LYS A 60 1.06 18.03 -0.58
C LYS A 60 0.48 17.30 0.62
N VAL A 61 1.27 17.22 1.69
CA VAL A 61 0.88 16.52 2.93
C VAL A 61 -0.05 17.41 3.75
N ARG A 62 -1.13 16.81 4.28
CA ARG A 62 -2.01 17.47 5.25
C ARG A 62 -1.46 17.24 6.65
N THR A 63 -1.22 18.32 7.38
CA THR A 63 -0.65 18.29 8.73
C THR A 63 -1.63 18.88 9.73
N THR A 64 -1.40 18.61 11.01
CA THR A 64 -2.07 19.28 12.13
C THR A 64 -1.04 19.95 13.01
N LYS A 65 -1.43 20.98 13.78
CA LYS A 65 -0.53 21.65 14.73
C LYS A 65 -0.48 20.87 16.05
N LYS A 66 0.63 20.97 16.79
CA LYS A 66 0.84 20.27 18.07
C LYS A 66 -0.17 20.63 19.17
N ASP A 67 -0.77 21.81 19.06
CA ASP A 67 -1.75 22.40 19.97
C ASP A 67 -3.20 22.23 19.47
N ALA A 68 -3.41 21.61 18.30
CA ALA A 68 -4.74 21.35 17.77
C ALA A 68 -5.49 20.34 18.67
N SER A 69 -6.79 20.55 18.85
CA SER A 69 -7.60 19.61 19.61
C SER A 69 -7.73 18.27 18.89
N ILE A 70 -7.97 17.20 19.65
CA ILE A 70 -8.24 15.87 19.09
C ILE A 70 -9.46 15.92 18.15
N SER A 71 -10.46 16.75 18.47
CA SER A 71 -11.66 16.92 17.65
C SER A 71 -11.32 17.54 16.30
N ASP A 72 -10.48 18.57 16.27
CA ASP A 72 -10.02 19.21 15.02
C ASP A 72 -9.19 18.24 14.17
N ALA A 73 -8.29 17.48 14.80
CA ALA A 73 -7.50 16.47 14.12
C ALA A 73 -8.39 15.37 13.53
N ALA A 74 -9.40 14.89 14.28
CA ALA A 74 -10.37 13.90 13.81
C ALA A 74 -11.23 14.44 12.66
N ALA A 75 -11.69 15.68 12.75
CA ALA A 75 -12.44 16.35 11.68
C ALA A 75 -11.60 16.49 10.40
N LEU A 76 -10.30 16.82 10.53
CA LEU A 76 -9.37 16.85 9.40
C LEU A 76 -9.13 15.45 8.79
N MET A 77 -9.01 14.41 9.63
CA MET A 77 -8.88 13.02 9.17
C MET A 77 -10.10 12.58 8.36
N ASP A 78 -11.30 12.84 8.87
CA ASP A 78 -12.56 12.50 8.20
C ASP A 78 -12.73 13.30 6.89
N LYS A 79 -12.57 14.63 6.96
CA LYS A 79 -12.65 15.53 5.80
C LYS A 79 -11.72 15.13 4.66
N HIS A 80 -10.54 14.60 4.97
CA HIS A 80 -9.54 14.20 3.98
C HIS A 80 -9.45 12.70 3.74
N ASN A 81 -10.26 11.89 4.42
CA ASN A 81 -10.24 10.43 4.38
C ASN A 81 -8.83 9.83 4.61
N VAL A 82 -8.09 10.42 5.56
CA VAL A 82 -6.75 9.99 5.97
C VAL A 82 -6.82 9.39 7.37
N ASN A 83 -6.05 8.32 7.62
CA ASN A 83 -6.05 7.66 8.94
C ASN A 83 -4.97 8.24 9.87
N ARG A 84 -4.10 9.10 9.34
CA ARG A 84 -2.94 9.66 10.04
C ARG A 84 -2.70 11.07 9.52
N LEU A 85 -2.29 11.96 10.41
CA LEU A 85 -1.87 13.32 10.11
C LEU A 85 -0.51 13.54 10.78
N PRO A 86 0.53 13.98 10.05
CA PRO A 86 1.76 14.44 10.67
C PRO A 86 1.48 15.68 11.52
N VAL A 87 2.03 15.69 12.73
CA VAL A 87 1.92 16.81 13.66
C VAL A 87 3.13 17.71 13.46
N VAL A 88 2.90 19.02 13.31
CA VAL A 88 3.96 19.99 13.11
C VAL A 88 3.92 21.13 14.13
N ASP A 89 5.09 21.72 14.40
CA ASP A 89 5.21 22.93 15.21
C ASP A 89 4.88 24.21 14.41
N GLU A 90 5.11 25.37 15.02
CA GLU A 90 4.92 26.69 14.42
C GLU A 90 5.82 26.91 13.19
N ASN A 91 7.01 26.30 13.18
CA ASN A 91 7.99 26.36 12.09
C ASN A 91 7.76 25.27 11.02
N ASN A 92 6.63 24.57 11.07
CA ASN A 92 6.28 23.43 10.20
C ASN A 92 7.29 22.28 10.25
N LYS A 93 8.00 22.12 11.37
CA LYS A 93 8.83 20.94 11.63
C LYS A 93 7.98 19.83 12.23
N LEU A 94 8.25 18.60 11.82
CA LEU A 94 7.62 17.41 12.39
C LEU A 94 7.95 17.32 13.89
N VAL A 95 6.95 17.11 14.72
CA VAL A 95 7.11 16.75 16.13
C VAL A 95 6.82 15.25 16.29
N LEU A 96 7.68 14.56 17.04
CA LEU A 96 7.56 13.14 17.37
C LEU A 96 6.82 12.95 18.70
#